data_AF-A0A9D0C822-F1
#
_entry.id   AF-A0A9D0C822-F1
#
_cell.length_a   1.000
_cell.length_b   1.000
_cell.length_c   1.000
_cell.angle_alpha   90.00
_cell.angle_beta   90.00
_cell.angle_gamma   90.00
#
_symmetry.space_group_name_H-M   'P 1'
#
loop_
_entity.id
_entity.type
_entity.pdbx_description
1 polymer ?
#
loop_
_entity_poly.entity_id
_entity_poly.type
_entity_poly.pdbx_seq_one_letter_code
_entity_poly.pdbx_strand_id
1 'polypeptide(L)'
;MAAASEQQGLIDRVLHLDELSVKKKIRVLNIFFLAVITAMVAYTSLTLFRQKSDGLVINIAGRQRMLTQKFTKEFFLSLALPGEKAGGADRSRMDKTRRLFELSLAALTDGGETFMDLGLTRPVQLAGTSSSEVRAQLV
;
A
#
# COMPACT_ATOMS: atom_id res chain seq x y z
N MET A 1 -11.22 22.90 43.14
CA MET A 1 -11.30 21.59 43.82
C MET A 1 -12.66 20.90 43.67
N ALA A 2 -13.79 21.60 43.63
CA ALA A 2 -15.14 21.00 43.53
C ALA A 2 -15.47 20.27 42.20
N ALA A 3 -14.94 20.72 41.06
CA ALA A 3 -15.21 20.11 39.75
C ALA A 3 -14.57 18.71 39.57
N ALA A 4 -13.45 18.45 40.27
CA ALA A 4 -12.76 17.15 40.20
C ALA A 4 -13.52 16.07 40.99
N SER A 5 -14.09 16.42 42.15
CA SER A 5 -14.91 15.48 42.95
C SER A 5 -16.23 15.12 42.26
N GLU A 6 -16.81 16.03 41.49
CA GLU A 6 -18.07 15.81 40.77
C GLU A 6 -17.89 14.90 39.55
N GLN A 7 -16.78 15.04 38.81
CA GLN A 7 -16.40 14.10 37.76
C GLN A 7 -16.09 12.70 38.31
N GLN A 8 -15.47 12.62 39.48
CA GLN A 8 -15.11 11.35 40.09
C GLN A 8 -16.34 10.53 40.48
N GLY A 9 -17.37 11.18 41.04
CA GLY A 9 -18.65 10.55 41.36
C GLY A 9 -19.49 10.13 40.14
N LEU A 10 -19.31 10.80 38.99
CA LEU A 10 -19.94 10.39 37.72
C LEU A 10 -19.30 9.11 37.16
N ILE A 11 -17.98 8.96 37.27
CA ILE A 11 -17.24 7.76 36.84
C ILE A 11 -17.65 6.55 37.71
N ASP A 12 -17.71 6.73 39.02
CA ASP A 12 -18.08 5.66 39.95
C ASP A 12 -19.54 5.19 39.75
N ARG A 13 -20.47 6.10 39.41
CA ARG A 13 -21.90 5.80 39.19
C ARG A 13 -22.17 5.07 37.86
N VAL A 14 -21.40 5.36 36.81
CA VAL A 14 -21.53 4.69 35.49
C VAL A 14 -20.91 3.28 35.50
N LEU A 15 -19.88 3.07 36.31
CA LEU A 15 -19.05 1.86 36.28
C LEU A 15 -19.25 0.94 37.50
N HIS A 16 -20.16 1.30 38.43
CA HIS A 16 -20.49 0.55 39.66
C HIS A 16 -19.26 -0.01 40.39
N LEU A 17 -18.20 0.78 40.47
CA LEU A 17 -16.94 0.33 41.05
C LEU A 17 -17.02 0.26 42.58
N ASP A 18 -17.92 1.00 43.23
CA ASP A 18 -17.96 1.20 44.68
C ASP A 18 -18.28 -0.04 45.51
N GLU A 19 -18.96 -1.01 44.92
CA GLU A 19 -19.27 -2.32 45.53
C GLU A 19 -18.09 -3.32 45.45
N LEU A 20 -17.04 -2.98 44.69
CA LEU A 20 -15.94 -3.89 44.39
C LEU A 20 -14.75 -3.63 45.30
N SER A 21 -14.27 -4.68 45.97
CA SER A 21 -13.03 -4.65 46.77
C SER A 21 -11.89 -3.96 46.00
N VAL A 22 -11.05 -3.17 46.69
CA VAL A 22 -9.92 -2.41 46.12
C VAL A 22 -9.05 -3.27 45.18
N LYS A 23 -8.88 -4.56 45.49
CA LYS A 23 -8.16 -5.53 44.64
C LYS A 23 -8.81 -5.71 43.25
N LYS A 24 -10.13 -5.71 43.17
CA LYS A 24 -10.90 -5.85 41.94
C LYS A 24 -10.91 -4.54 41.13
N LYS A 25 -11.00 -3.37 41.78
CA LYS A 25 -10.80 -2.06 41.12
C LYS A 25 -9.44 -2.00 40.40
N ILE A 26 -8.35 -2.36 41.09
CA ILE A 26 -6.99 -2.39 40.49
C ILE A 26 -6.89 -3.41 39.35
N ARG A 27 -7.51 -4.58 39.49
CA ARG A 27 -7.50 -5.62 38.44
C ARG A 27 -8.26 -5.16 37.18
N VAL A 28 -9.41 -4.52 37.33
CA VAL A 28 -10.19 -3.96 36.21
C VAL A 28 -9.39 -2.87 35.49
N LEU A 29 -8.73 -1.99 36.23
CA LEU A 29 -7.91 -0.92 35.66
C LEU A 29 -6.73 -1.48 34.84
N ASN A 30 -6.03 -2.49 35.35
CA ASN A 30 -4.94 -3.15 34.61
C ASN A 30 -5.44 -3.84 33.33
N ILE A 31 -6.58 -4.53 33.40
CA ILE A 31 -7.18 -5.18 32.22
C ILE A 31 -7.59 -4.13 31.18
N PHE A 32 -8.14 -3.00 31.62
CA PHE A 32 -8.50 -1.90 30.74
C PHE A 32 -7.28 -1.36 29.98
N PHE A 33 -6.17 -1.04 30.68
CA PHE A 33 -4.95 -0.59 30.02
C PHE A 33 -4.39 -1.62 29.04
N LEU A 34 -4.39 -2.90 29.42
CA LEU A 34 -3.94 -3.98 28.54
C LEU A 34 -4.81 -4.08 27.28
N ALA A 35 -6.14 -3.99 27.43
CA ALA A 35 -7.08 -4.03 26.31
C ALA A 35 -6.86 -2.85 25.35
N VAL A 36 -6.61 -1.65 25.86
CA VAL A 36 -6.32 -0.46 25.04
C VAL A 36 -5.04 -0.66 24.22
N ILE A 37 -3.96 -1.17 24.83
CA ILE A 37 -2.70 -1.44 24.12
C ILE A 37 -2.92 -2.49 23.03
N THR A 38 -3.60 -3.60 23.35
CA THR A 38 -3.90 -4.65 22.37
C THR A 38 -4.73 -4.11 21.20
N ALA A 39 -5.75 -3.30 21.46
CA ALA A 39 -6.57 -2.68 20.42
C ALA A 39 -5.75 -1.74 19.53
N MET A 40 -4.86 -0.94 20.12
CA MET A 40 -3.99 -0.02 19.38
C MET A 40 -3.00 -0.76 18.48
N VAL A 41 -2.39 -1.84 18.97
CA VAL A 41 -1.50 -2.69 18.16
C VAL A 41 -2.28 -3.33 17.02
N ALA A 42 -3.44 -3.93 17.30
CA ALA A 42 -4.29 -4.52 16.27
C ALA A 42 -4.68 -3.49 15.18
N TYR A 43 -5.10 -2.30 15.60
CA TYR A 43 -5.44 -1.21 14.68
C TYR A 43 -4.25 -0.79 13.80
N THR A 44 -3.07 -0.65 14.41
CA THR A 44 -1.83 -0.30 13.69
C THR A 44 -1.45 -1.39 12.68
N SER A 45 -1.49 -2.66 13.08
CA SER A 45 -1.20 -3.79 12.19
C SER A 45 -2.16 -3.81 10.99
N LEU A 46 -3.47 -3.67 11.22
CA LEU A 46 -4.48 -3.64 10.14
C LEU A 46 -4.26 -2.47 9.17
N THR A 47 -3.89 -1.29 9.68
CA THR A 47 -3.60 -0.11 8.87
C THR A 47 -2.34 -0.31 8.01
N LEU A 48 -1.29 -0.91 8.58
CA LEU A 48 -0.02 -1.15 7.89
C LEU A 48 -0.19 -2.15 6.72
N PHE A 49 -1.05 -3.16 6.88
CA PHE A 49 -1.38 -4.08 5.79
C PHE A 49 -2.08 -3.38 4.62
N ARG A 50 -2.97 -2.42 4.90
CA ARG A 50 -3.63 -1.61 3.86
C ARG A 50 -2.61 -0.70 3.14
N GLN A 51 -1.77 0.00 3.90
CA GLN A 51 -0.73 0.89 3.35
C GLN A 51 0.29 0.17 2.46
N LYS A 52 0.62 -1.10 2.75
CA LYS A 52 1.52 -1.90 1.91
C LYS A 52 0.98 -2.08 0.49
N SER A 53 -0.33 -2.24 0.34
CA SER A 53 -0.96 -2.35 -0.98
C SER A 53 -0.92 -1.02 -1.74
N ASP A 54 -1.16 0.11 -1.06
CA ASP A 54 -1.08 1.44 -1.67
C ASP A 54 0.34 1.79 -2.12
N GLY A 55 1.34 1.49 -1.28
CA GLY A 55 2.75 1.72 -1.60
C GLY A 55 3.22 0.93 -2.83
N LEU A 56 2.67 -0.27 -3.04
CA LEU A 56 2.95 -1.08 -4.22
C LEU A 56 2.38 -0.43 -5.50
N VAL A 57 1.12 0.00 -5.49
CA VAL A 57 0.48 0.69 -6.63
C VAL A 57 1.27 1.95 -7.00
N ILE A 58 1.63 2.77 -6.00
CA ILE A 58 2.41 4.00 -6.20
C ILE A 58 3.77 3.69 -6.85
N ASN A 59 4.45 2.63 -6.42
CA ASN A 59 5.75 2.25 -6.98
C ASN A 59 5.63 1.80 -8.45
N ILE A 60 4.60 1.02 -8.79
CA ILE A 60 4.36 0.59 -10.19
C ILE A 60 3.96 1.77 -11.07
N ALA A 61 3.13 2.68 -10.56
CA ALA A 61 2.77 3.91 -11.26
C ALA A 61 4.00 4.81 -11.50
N GLY A 62 4.84 5.02 -10.48
CA GLY A 62 6.09 5.77 -10.62
C GLY A 62 7.04 5.15 -11.63
N ARG A 63 7.07 3.81 -11.72
CA ARG A 63 7.87 3.07 -12.69
C ARG A 63 7.42 3.28 -14.13
N GLN A 64 6.15 3.60 -14.39
CA GLN A 64 5.70 3.90 -15.76
C GLN A 64 6.52 5.02 -16.40
N ARG A 65 6.81 6.09 -15.64
CA ARG A 65 7.67 7.20 -16.10
C ARG A 65 9.08 6.74 -16.44
N MET A 66 9.64 5.86 -15.61
CA MET A 66 10.96 5.26 -15.83
C MET A 66 10.97 4.38 -17.09
N LEU A 67 9.93 3.57 -17.30
CA LEU A 67 9.81 2.67 -18.44
C LEU A 67 9.67 3.44 -19.76
N THR A 68 8.87 4.51 -19.78
CA THR A 68 8.78 5.40 -20.96
C THR A 68 10.15 5.99 -21.31
N GLN A 69 10.87 6.53 -20.33
CA GLN A 69 12.22 7.07 -20.55
C GLN A 69 13.21 6.01 -21.04
N LYS A 70 13.14 4.80 -20.46
CA LYS A 70 14.00 3.68 -20.85
C LYS A 70 13.71 3.25 -22.29
N PHE A 71 12.43 3.11 -22.65
CA PHE A 71 12.01 2.79 -24.02
C PHE A 71 12.51 3.85 -25.01
N THR A 72 12.36 5.14 -24.69
CA THR A 72 12.86 6.23 -25.53
C THR A 72 14.38 6.13 -25.74
N LYS A 73 15.16 5.85 -24.69
CA LYS A 73 16.61 5.66 -24.80
C LYS A 73 16.98 4.47 -25.68
N GLU A 74 16.28 3.34 -25.51
CA GLU A 74 16.50 2.14 -26.31
C GLU A 74 16.15 2.38 -27.78
N PHE A 75 15.06 3.10 -28.04
CA PHE A 75 14.64 3.50 -29.37
C PHE A 75 15.72 4.36 -30.06
N PHE A 76 16.18 5.45 -29.42
CA PHE A 76 17.23 6.29 -30.00
C PHE A 76 18.57 5.56 -30.17
N LEU A 77 18.93 4.68 -29.23
CA LEU A 77 20.12 3.84 -29.36
C LEU A 77 20.03 2.91 -30.58
N SER A 78 18.84 2.33 -30.82
CA SER A 78 18.61 1.45 -31.97
C SER A 78 18.76 2.18 -33.32
N LEU A 79 18.47 3.49 -33.35
CA LEU A 79 18.64 4.34 -34.54
C LEU A 79 20.10 4.78 -34.75
N ALA A 80 20.87 4.93 -33.67
CA ALA A 80 22.25 5.42 -33.71
C ALA A 80 23.27 4.32 -34.08
N LEU A 81 22.92 3.03 -33.95
CA LEU A 81 23.82 1.91 -34.20
C LEU A 81 23.67 1.35 -35.64
N PRO A 82 24.74 1.30 -36.45
CA PRO A 82 24.68 0.74 -37.80
C PRO A 82 24.46 -0.78 -37.84
N GLY A 83 23.49 -1.21 -38.66
CA GLY A 83 23.45 -2.42 -39.49
C GLY A 83 23.52 -3.82 -38.86
N GLU A 84 24.51 -4.10 -38.01
CA GLU A 84 24.81 -5.47 -37.55
C GLU A 84 24.82 -5.66 -36.03
N LYS A 85 25.06 -4.60 -35.24
CA LYS A 85 25.03 -4.68 -33.77
C LYS A 85 23.66 -4.38 -33.14
N ALA A 86 22.74 -3.82 -33.93
CA ALA A 86 21.41 -3.39 -33.50
C ALA A 86 20.32 -4.47 -33.67
N GLY A 87 20.58 -5.55 -34.41
CA GLY A 87 19.53 -6.34 -35.05
C GLY A 87 18.62 -7.19 -34.16
N GLY A 88 19.09 -7.62 -32.97
CA GLY A 88 18.35 -8.57 -32.12
C GLY A 88 18.33 -8.25 -30.63
N ALA A 89 19.47 -7.91 -30.03
CA ALA A 89 19.56 -7.67 -28.59
C ALA A 89 18.83 -6.37 -28.17
N ASP A 90 18.92 -5.30 -28.95
CA ASP A 90 18.26 -4.02 -28.64
C ASP A 90 16.76 -4.04 -28.91
N ARG A 91 16.31 -4.71 -29.99
CA ARG A 91 14.87 -4.98 -30.22
C ARG A 91 14.27 -5.80 -29.08
N SER A 92 14.94 -6.85 -28.64
CA SER A 92 14.48 -7.67 -27.50
C SER A 92 14.38 -6.87 -26.19
N ARG A 93 15.28 -5.90 -25.96
CA ARG A 93 15.23 -5.01 -24.79
C ARG A 93 14.05 -4.05 -24.86
N MET A 94 13.83 -3.41 -26.02
CA MET A 94 12.66 -2.55 -26.26
C MET A 94 11.36 -3.32 -26.05
N ASP A 95 11.26 -4.54 -26.59
CA ASP A 95 10.07 -5.38 -26.46
C ASP A 95 9.79 -5.73 -25.00
N LYS A 96 10.82 -6.06 -24.21
CA LYS A 96 10.68 -6.30 -22.77
C LYS A 96 10.22 -5.04 -22.01
N THR A 97 10.81 -3.88 -22.31
CA THR A 97 10.42 -2.61 -21.70
C THR A 97 8.98 -2.26 -22.03
N ARG A 98 8.59 -2.39 -23.31
CA ARG A 98 7.22 -2.17 -23.79
C ARG A 98 6.24 -3.12 -23.12
N ARG A 99 6.53 -4.42 -23.11
CA ARG A 99 5.65 -5.44 -22.53
C ARG A 99 5.44 -5.22 -21.04
N LEU A 100 6.50 -4.89 -20.29
CA LEU A 100 6.37 -4.57 -18.87
C LEU A 100 5.53 -3.31 -18.63
N PHE A 101 5.69 -2.29 -19.48
CA PHE A 101 4.88 -1.07 -19.43
C PHE A 101 3.39 -1.39 -19.67
N GLU A 102 3.06 -2.11 -20.74
CA GLU A 102 1.68 -2.48 -21.09
C GLU A 102 1.02 -3.33 -20.00
N LEU A 103 1.72 -4.35 -19.49
CA LEU A 103 1.21 -5.20 -18.41
C LEU A 103 0.97 -4.41 -17.11
N SER A 104 1.91 -3.53 -16.77
CA SER A 104 1.76 -2.68 -15.59
C SER A 104 0.62 -1.69 -15.74
N LEU A 105 0.44 -1.10 -16.92
CA LEU A 105 -0.63 -0.14 -17.19
C LEU A 105 -2.00 -0.82 -17.14
N ALA A 106 -2.12 -2.02 -17.72
CA ALA A 106 -3.33 -2.84 -17.63
C ALA A 106 -3.65 -3.19 -16.17
N ALA A 107 -2.66 -3.66 -15.41
CA ALA A 107 -2.84 -3.98 -14.00
C ALA A 107 -3.15 -2.76 -13.12
N LEU A 108 -2.65 -1.57 -13.47
CA LEU A 108 -3.01 -0.31 -12.79
C LEU A 108 -4.43 0.15 -13.12
N THR A 109 -4.91 -0.12 -14.33
CA THR A 109 -6.21 0.35 -14.82
C THR A 109 -7.34 -0.59 -14.43
N ASP A 110 -7.19 -1.88 -14.71
CA ASP A 110 -8.26 -2.88 -14.53
C ASP A 110 -8.01 -3.80 -13.32
N GLY A 111 -6.83 -3.69 -12.70
CA GLY A 111 -6.33 -4.73 -11.80
C GLY A 111 -5.78 -5.90 -12.59
N GLY A 112 -5.02 -6.76 -11.92
CA GLY A 112 -4.40 -7.89 -12.61
C GLY A 112 -2.97 -8.15 -12.18
N GLU A 113 -2.33 -9.06 -12.90
CA GLU A 113 -0.94 -9.42 -12.69
C GLU A 113 -0.03 -8.45 -13.45
N THR A 114 1.03 -7.99 -12.79
CA THR A 114 2.18 -7.32 -13.39
C THR A 114 3.47 -7.86 -12.78
N PHE A 115 4.62 -7.32 -13.15
CA PHE A 115 5.94 -7.81 -12.71
C PHE A 115 6.77 -6.70 -12.05
N MET A 116 7.58 -7.09 -11.07
CA MET A 116 8.47 -6.16 -10.36
C MET A 116 9.81 -5.94 -11.07
N ASP A 117 10.06 -6.66 -12.15
CA ASP A 117 11.34 -6.71 -12.85
C ASP A 117 11.17 -6.77 -14.38
N LEU A 118 12.18 -6.30 -15.10
CA LEU A 118 12.23 -6.36 -16.58
C LEU A 118 12.36 -7.78 -17.14
N GLY A 119 12.73 -8.74 -16.29
CA GLY A 119 12.80 -10.15 -16.67
C GLY A 119 11.44 -10.84 -16.69
N LEU A 120 10.37 -10.18 -16.21
CA LEU A 120 9.04 -10.78 -16.03
C LEU A 120 9.12 -12.06 -15.15
N THR A 121 9.94 -12.02 -14.09
CA THR A 121 10.19 -13.19 -13.23
C THR A 121 9.51 -13.11 -11.87
N ARG A 122 9.11 -11.90 -11.44
CA ARG A 122 8.49 -11.64 -10.13
C ARG A 122 7.06 -11.11 -10.32
N PRO A 123 6.07 -12.00 -10.46
CA PRO A 123 4.69 -11.60 -10.63
C PRO A 123 4.15 -10.96 -9.35
N VAL A 124 3.27 -9.99 -9.51
CA VAL A 124 2.60 -9.25 -8.45
C VAL A 124 1.18 -8.94 -8.89
N GLN A 125 0.23 -9.19 -7.99
CA GLN A 125 -1.17 -8.90 -8.19
C GLN A 125 -1.49 -7.48 -7.70
N LEU A 126 -2.10 -6.67 -8.55
CA LEU A 126 -2.69 -5.40 -8.17
C LEU A 126 -4.20 -5.57 -7.98
N ALA A 127 -4.73 -5.01 -6.90
CA ALA A 127 -6.16 -4.80 -6.76
C ALA A 127 -6.57 -3.74 -7.79
N GLY A 128 -7.52 -4.06 -8.66
CA GLY A 128 -7.99 -3.11 -9.66
C GLY A 128 -8.64 -1.89 -9.03
N THR A 129 -8.72 -0.81 -9.80
CA THR A 129 -9.44 0.37 -9.33
C THR A 129 -10.94 0.05 -9.24
N SER A 130 -11.45 -0.05 -8.01
CA SER A 130 -12.89 -0.22 -7.75
C SER A 130 -13.66 1.12 -7.81
N SER A 131 -12.97 2.24 -7.99
CA SER A 131 -13.58 3.57 -8.06
C SER A 131 -13.76 4.02 -9.51
N SER A 132 -15.01 4.28 -9.90
CA SER A 132 -15.38 4.82 -11.21
C SER A 132 -14.74 6.18 -11.50
N GLU A 133 -14.43 6.97 -10.47
CA GLU A 133 -13.81 8.29 -10.59
C GLU A 133 -12.34 8.21 -11.01
N VAL A 134 -11.60 7.23 -10.49
CA VAL A 134 -10.20 6.99 -10.88
C VAL A 134 -10.12 6.48 -12.31
N ARG A 135 -11.06 5.62 -12.71
CA ARG A 135 -11.15 5.10 -14.09
C ARG A 135 -11.40 6.22 -15.11
N ALA A 136 -12.15 7.25 -14.73
CA ALA A 136 -12.45 8.41 -15.59
C ALA A 136 -11.24 9.35 -15.80
N GLN A 137 -10.23 9.32 -14.94
CA GLN A 137 -9.00 10.13 -15.07
C GLN A 137 -7.90 9.43 -15.88
N LEU A 138 -8.09 8.15 -16.23
CA LEU A 138 -7.14 7.33 -16.97
C LEU A 138 -7.45 7.22 -18.47
N VAL A 139 -8.62 7.71 -18.91
CA VAL A 139 -9.07 7.80 -20.31
C VAL A 139 -8.93 9.23 -20.80
#